data_AF-A0ABD0PAK9-F1
#
_entry.id   AF-A0ABD0PAK9-F1
#
_cell.length_a   1.000
_cell.length_b   1.000
_cell.length_c   1.000
_cell.angle_alpha   90.00
_cell.angle_beta   90.00
_cell.angle_gamma   90.00
#
_symmetry.space_group_name_H-M   'P 1'
#
loop_
_entity.id
_entity.type
_entity.pdbx_description
1 polymer ?
#
loop_
_entity_poly.entity_id
_entity_poly.type
_entity_poly.pdbx_seq_one_letter_code
_entity_poly.pdbx_strand_id
1 'polypeptide(L)'
;YTKDEQLESLYQRTAWVFDEKYKRPGYGAYDAFKQAVSDPSILDGLDLTEEERNVLIDNINRRLTPQAVKIRADIEVACYGYEGIDAVKDALRAGLKCSTECMPIK
;
A
#
# COMPACT_ATOMS: atom_id res chain seq x y z
N TYR A 1 34.42 -10.61 -9.45
CA TYR A 1 33.65 -10.59 -8.19
C TYR A 1 33.62 -9.14 -7.73
N THR A 2 32.55 -8.41 -8.04
CA THR A 2 32.41 -6.97 -7.70
C THR A 2 30.99 -6.61 -7.25
N LYS A 3 30.05 -7.55 -7.31
CA LYS A 3 28.63 -7.27 -7.05
C LYS A 3 28.32 -7.20 -5.54
N ASP A 4 29.05 -7.95 -4.72
CA ASP A 4 28.78 -8.05 -3.29
C ASP A 4 29.19 -6.77 -2.53
N GLU A 5 30.36 -6.19 -2.84
CA GLU A 5 30.80 -4.92 -2.24
C GLU A 5 29.93 -3.73 -2.67
N GLN A 6 29.49 -3.71 -3.93
CA GLN A 6 28.57 -2.68 -4.43
C GLN A 6 27.20 -2.76 -3.74
N LEU A 7 26.72 -3.97 -3.48
CA LEU A 7 25.46 -4.20 -2.77
C LEU A 7 25.57 -3.77 -1.30
N GLU A 8 26.68 -4.07 -0.64
CA GLU A 8 26.92 -3.68 0.76
C GLU A 8 27.01 -2.15 0.91
N SER A 9 27.69 -1.47 -0.02
CA SER A 9 27.74 0.00 -0.07
C SER A 9 26.35 0.62 -0.27
N LEU A 10 25.49 0.00 -1.09
CA LEU A 10 24.11 0.44 -1.28
C LEU A 10 23.29 0.28 0.01
N TYR A 11 23.42 -0.84 0.72
CA TYR A 11 22.73 -1.06 1.99
C TYR A 11 23.18 -0.07 3.09
N GLN A 12 24.48 0.23 3.15
CA GLN A 12 25.03 1.26 4.05
C GLN A 12 24.39 2.62 3.80
N ARG A 13 24.24 3.01 2.53
CA ARG A 13 23.71 4.32 2.15
C ARG A 13 22.20 4.43 2.33
N THR A 14 21.46 3.32 2.35
CA THR A 14 19.99 3.33 2.36
C THR A 14 19.39 2.65 3.58
N ALA A 15 19.46 1.32 3.63
CA ALA A 15 18.78 0.51 4.63
C ALA A 15 19.24 0.86 6.05
N TRP A 16 20.54 1.05 6.29
CA TRP A 16 21.06 1.36 7.63
C TRP A 16 20.74 2.78 8.08
N VAL A 17 20.70 3.75 7.15
CA VAL A 17 20.26 5.13 7.45
C VAL A 17 18.81 5.13 7.95
N PHE A 18 17.93 4.35 7.31
CA PHE A 18 16.56 4.20 7.79
C PHE A 18 16.47 3.42 9.09
N ASP A 19 17.33 2.44 9.29
CA ASP A 19 17.37 1.66 10.53
C ASP A 19 17.75 2.51 11.74
N GLU A 20 18.76 3.38 11.59
CA GLU A 20 19.15 4.37 12.59
C GLU A 20 18.06 5.42 12.81
N LYS A 21 17.42 5.92 11.74
CA LYS A 21 16.37 6.94 11.82
C LYS A 21 15.16 6.46 12.62
N TYR A 22 14.75 5.21 12.42
CA TYR A 22 13.57 4.64 13.06
C TYR A 22 13.89 3.86 14.35
N LYS A 23 15.16 3.72 14.74
CA LYS A 23 15.63 3.03 15.96
C LYS A 23 15.02 1.63 16.15
N ARG A 24 14.73 0.93 15.06
CA ARG A 24 14.12 -0.41 15.06
C ARG A 24 14.87 -1.32 14.10
N PRO A 25 15.89 -2.04 14.58
CA PRO A 25 16.76 -2.83 13.72
C PRO A 25 15.97 -3.81 12.85
N GLY A 26 16.08 -3.67 11.53
CA GLY A 26 15.44 -4.48 10.51
C GLY A 26 13.99 -4.11 10.16
N TYR A 27 13.26 -3.43 11.05
CA TYR A 27 11.87 -3.01 10.77
C TYR A 27 11.79 -1.57 10.27
N GLY A 28 12.71 -0.70 10.72
CA GLY A 28 12.75 0.71 10.33
C GLY A 28 12.94 0.92 8.83
N ALA A 29 13.87 0.18 8.23
CA ALA A 29 14.10 0.19 6.79
C ALA A 29 12.89 -0.34 6.00
N TYR A 30 12.28 -1.42 6.48
CA TYR A 30 11.14 -2.03 5.81
C TYR A 30 9.89 -1.15 5.85
N ASP A 31 9.63 -0.47 6.97
CA ASP A 31 8.50 0.44 7.12
C ASP A 31 8.72 1.73 6.30
N ALA A 32 9.96 2.24 6.27
CA ALA A 32 10.33 3.34 5.39
C ALA A 32 10.10 2.99 3.90
N PHE A 33 10.46 1.77 3.46
CA PHE A 33 10.20 1.33 2.09
C PHE A 33 8.71 1.12 1.79
N LYS A 34 7.91 0.66 2.75
CA LYS A 34 6.45 0.63 2.60
C LYS A 34 5.89 2.02 2.41
N GLN A 35 6.35 2.97 3.24
CA GLN A 35 5.88 4.33 3.16
C GLN A 35 6.37 5.03 1.89
N ALA A 36 7.54 4.65 1.37
CA ALA A 36 8.07 5.13 0.09
C ALA A 36 7.19 4.78 -1.13
N VAL A 37 6.37 3.73 -1.06
CA VAL A 37 5.35 3.41 -2.08
C VAL A 37 4.28 4.51 -2.12
N SER A 38 3.89 5.03 -0.97
CA SER A 38 2.85 6.06 -0.84
C SER A 38 3.41 7.47 -0.97
N ASP A 39 4.62 7.70 -0.47
CA ASP A 39 5.30 8.98 -0.43
C ASP A 39 6.78 8.84 -0.85
N PRO A 40 7.11 9.12 -2.12
CA PRO A 40 8.47 9.00 -2.64
C PRO A 40 9.48 9.93 -1.98
N SER A 41 9.03 10.98 -1.28
CA SER A 41 9.93 12.01 -0.71
C SER A 41 10.76 11.51 0.47
N ILE A 42 10.42 10.35 1.02
CA ILE A 42 11.19 9.69 2.08
C ILE A 42 12.57 9.25 1.56
N LEU A 43 12.68 9.00 0.25
CA LEU A 43 13.91 8.60 -0.44
C LEU A 43 14.77 9.81 -0.88
N ASP A 44 14.25 11.05 -0.81
CA ASP A 44 14.97 12.25 -1.26
C ASP A 44 16.10 12.67 -0.31
N GLY A 45 16.10 12.15 0.92
CA GLY A 45 17.17 12.38 1.89
C GLY A 45 18.41 11.48 1.70
N LEU A 46 18.45 10.68 0.62
CA LEU A 46 19.53 9.73 0.36
C LEU A 46 20.36 10.23 -0.84
N ASP A 47 21.67 10.33 -0.65
CA ASP A 47 22.61 10.43 -1.76
C ASP A 47 22.60 9.10 -2.52
N LEU A 48 21.78 8.99 -3.56
CA LEU A 48 21.72 7.86 -4.48
C LEU A 48 21.81 8.36 -5.91
N THR A 49 22.41 7.55 -6.77
CA THR A 49 22.41 7.83 -8.21
C THR A 49 20.98 7.69 -8.76
N GLU A 50 20.57 8.54 -9.69
CA GLU A 50 19.19 8.58 -10.20
C GLU A 50 18.75 7.23 -10.83
N GLU A 51 19.69 6.53 -11.45
CA GLU A 51 19.50 5.17 -11.98
C GLU A 51 19.19 4.15 -10.89
N GLU A 52 19.93 4.18 -9.77
CA GLU A 52 19.73 3.29 -8.62
C GLU A 52 18.40 3.57 -7.93
N ARG A 53 18.04 4.85 -7.80
CA ARG A 53 16.76 5.29 -7.23
C ARG A 53 15.58 4.75 -8.03
N ASN A 54 15.64 4.83 -9.36
CA ASN A 54 14.58 4.32 -10.23
C ASN A 54 14.42 2.80 -10.14
N VAL A 55 15.53 2.05 -10.15
CA VAL A 55 15.50 0.58 -10.00
C VAL A 55 14.99 0.16 -8.63
N LEU A 56 15.36 0.90 -7.58
CA LEU A 56 14.90 0.66 -6.21
C LEU A 56 13.38 0.89 -6.10
N ILE A 57 12.86 2.00 -6.63
CA ILE A 57 11.43 2.30 -6.65
C ILE A 57 10.64 1.25 -7.43
N ASP A 58 11.12 0.81 -8.60
CA ASP A 58 10.47 -0.26 -9.37
C ASP A 58 10.42 -1.58 -8.57
N ASN A 59 11.51 -1.94 -7.88
CA ASN A 59 11.53 -3.13 -7.01
C ASN A 59 10.58 -3.01 -5.82
N ILE A 60 10.56 -1.85 -5.17
CA ILE A 60 9.68 -1.58 -4.03
C ILE A 60 8.22 -1.65 -4.49
N ASN A 61 7.86 -1.01 -5.59
CA ASN A 61 6.49 -1.09 -6.14
C ASN A 61 6.13 -2.52 -6.53
N ARG A 62 7.02 -3.30 -7.14
CA ARG A 62 6.69 -4.70 -7.49
C ARG A 62 6.49 -5.60 -6.28
N ARG A 63 7.20 -5.37 -5.18
CA ARG A 63 7.22 -6.28 -4.02
C ARG A 63 6.37 -5.82 -2.84
N LEU A 64 6.21 -4.52 -2.64
CA LEU A 64 5.54 -3.91 -1.47
C LEU A 64 4.26 -3.15 -1.82
N THR A 65 3.89 -2.99 -3.09
CA THR A 65 2.57 -2.40 -3.41
C THR A 65 1.48 -3.24 -2.73
N PRO A 66 0.64 -2.61 -1.90
CA PRO A 66 -0.44 -3.32 -1.23
C PRO A 66 -1.34 -3.97 -2.30
N GLN A 67 -1.40 -5.29 -2.26
CA GLN A 67 -2.26 -6.03 -3.18
C GLN A 67 -3.72 -5.66 -2.89
N ALA A 68 -4.50 -5.48 -3.95
CA ALA A 68 -5.91 -5.16 -3.83
C ALA A 68 -6.63 -6.25 -3.03
N VAL A 69 -7.20 -5.86 -1.88
CA VAL A 69 -7.92 -6.78 -0.99
C VAL A 69 -9.28 -7.11 -1.62
N LYS A 70 -9.58 -8.40 -1.78
CA LYS A 70 -10.90 -8.86 -2.20
C LYS A 70 -11.80 -8.95 -0.96
N ILE A 71 -12.73 -8.02 -0.81
CA ILE A 71 -13.72 -8.00 0.26
C ILE A 71 -15.02 -8.62 -0.26
N ARG A 72 -15.58 -9.58 0.47
CA ARG A 72 -16.91 -10.16 0.22
C ARG A 72 -17.75 -10.00 1.47
N ALA A 73 -18.97 -9.50 1.30
CA ALA A 73 -19.97 -9.42 2.36
C ALA A 73 -21.26 -10.05 1.83
N ASP A 74 -21.83 -10.98 2.58
CA ASP A 74 -23.15 -11.55 2.29
C ASP A 74 -24.18 -10.81 3.16
N ILE A 75 -25.24 -10.28 2.53
CA ILE A 75 -26.27 -9.47 3.20
C ILE A 75 -27.64 -10.12 2.94
N GLU A 76 -28.38 -10.42 4.01
CA GLU A 76 -29.74 -10.93 3.93
C GLU A 76 -30.71 -9.87 4.43
N VAL A 77 -31.69 -9.49 3.59
CA VAL A 77 -32.70 -8.48 3.91
C VAL A 77 -34.09 -9.09 3.70
N ALA A 78 -34.87 -9.20 4.78
CA ALA A 78 -36.25 -9.67 4.73
C ALA A 78 -37.19 -8.54 5.16
N CYS A 79 -38.19 -8.25 4.33
CA CYS A 79 -39.24 -7.27 4.65
C CYS A 79 -40.62 -7.87 4.40
N TYR A 80 -41.49 -7.82 5.41
CA TYR A 80 -42.83 -8.44 5.39
C TYR A 80 -43.97 -7.43 5.23
N GLY A 81 -43.65 -6.16 4.96
CA GLY A 81 -44.65 -5.11 4.70
C GLY A 81 -45.18 -5.14 3.27
N TYR A 82 -46.33 -4.49 3.04
CA TYR A 82 -46.96 -4.40 1.71
C TYR A 82 -46.03 -3.74 0.66
N GLU A 83 -45.23 -2.76 1.08
CA GLU A 83 -44.21 -2.09 0.24
C GLU A 83 -42.79 -2.67 0.46
N GLY A 84 -42.68 -3.86 1.05
CA GLY A 84 -41.39 -4.41 1.49
C GLY A 84 -40.39 -4.64 0.35
N ILE A 85 -40.88 -4.93 -0.85
CA ILE A 85 -40.02 -5.13 -2.03
C ILE A 85 -39.31 -3.82 -2.42
N ASP A 86 -39.99 -2.68 -2.36
CA ASP A 86 -39.39 -1.40 -2.73
C ASP A 86 -38.45 -0.88 -1.64
N ALA A 87 -38.78 -1.13 -0.37
CA ALA A 87 -37.87 -0.87 0.75
C ALA A 87 -36.54 -1.63 0.63
N VAL A 88 -36.57 -2.90 0.20
CA VAL A 88 -35.35 -3.71 -0.01
C VAL A 88 -34.53 -3.17 -1.18
N LYS A 89 -35.17 -2.79 -2.29
CA LYS A 89 -34.47 -2.20 -3.45
C LYS A 89 -33.78 -0.88 -3.09
N ASP A 90 -34.47 -0.02 -2.35
CA ASP A 90 -33.93 1.28 -1.96
C ASP A 90 -32.81 1.16 -0.93
N ALA A 91 -32.90 0.20 -0.01
CA ALA A 91 -31.80 -0.12 0.91
C ALA A 91 -30.54 -0.59 0.16
N LEU A 92 -30.67 -1.47 -0.82
CA LEU A 92 -29.53 -1.95 -1.63
C LEU A 92 -28.93 -0.83 -2.49
N ARG A 93 -29.77 0.04 -3.06
CA ARG A 93 -29.30 1.22 -3.82
C ARG A 93 -28.59 2.23 -2.93
N ALA A 94 -29.09 2.47 -1.71
CA ALA A 94 -28.43 3.33 -0.73
C ALA A 94 -27.08 2.74 -0.32
N GLY A 95 -26.99 1.43 -0.12
CA GLY A 95 -25.72 0.73 0.12
C GLY A 95 -24.70 0.94 -1.02
N LEU A 96 -25.14 0.86 -2.28
CA LEU A 96 -24.26 1.13 -3.43
C LEU A 96 -23.77 2.58 -3.48
N LYS A 97 -24.61 3.55 -3.07
CA LYS A 97 -24.23 4.98 -2.98
C LYS A 97 -23.20 5.28 -1.90
N CYS A 98 -23.06 4.42 -0.89
CA CYS A 98 -22.01 4.54 0.12
C CYS A 98 -20.62 4.13 -0.39
N SER A 99 -20.50 3.72 -1.67
CA SER A 99 -19.20 3.47 -2.28
C SER A 99 -18.37 4.76 -2.37
N THR A 100 -17.08 4.65 -2.04
CA THR A 100 -16.10 5.73 -2.22
C THR A 100 -15.36 5.54 -3.53
N GLU A 101 -14.88 6.62 -4.14
CA GLU A 101 -14.09 6.59 -5.39
C GLU A 101 -12.81 5.74 -5.28
N CYS A 102 -12.24 5.63 -4.08
CA CYS A 102 -11.09 4.77 -3.80
C CYS A 102 -11.45 3.28 -3.62
N MET A 103 -12.72 2.93 -3.39
CA MET A 103 -13.18 1.57 -3.12
C MET A 103 -14.57 1.34 -3.74
N PRO A 104 -14.63 0.95 -5.03
CA PRO A 104 -15.90 0.71 -5.70
C PRO A 104 -16.56 -0.57 -5.13
N ILE A 105 -17.75 -0.40 -4.55
CA ILE A 105 -18.61 -1.51 -4.13
C ILE A 105 -19.43 -1.92 -5.35
N LYS A 106 -19.41 -3.20 -5.70
CA LYS A 106 -20.21 -3.80 -6.77
C LYS A 106 -21.25 -4.75 -6.19
#